data_AF-A0A962GDK8-F1
#
_entry.id   AF-A0A962GDK8-F1
#
_cell.length_a   1.000
_cell.length_b   1.000
_cell.length_c   1.000
_cell.angle_alpha   90.00
_cell.angle_beta   90.00
_cell.angle_gamma   90.00
#
_symmetry.space_group_name_H-M   'P 1'
#
loop_
_entity.id
_entity.type
_entity.pdbx_description
1 polymer ?
#
loop_
_entity_poly.entity_id
_entity_poly.type
_entity_poly.pdbx_seq_one_letter_code
_entity_poly.pdbx_strand_id
1 'polypeptide(L)'
;HLDASIQWWIHATVPTLDRVAAIGDQARVSEPVIYDYHRDLMLEARAMSTDPAARDDAAWWLHSISDQTMESGFNYRHNLLPAGAAGTPPASLTYHATGTGQLFTRTSWDPSAMWLHFSAGPYVQSHAHQDQGAFTLFEGDWLAVTENIWTHSGIQQGTDVHNVVRFEHAGVIVPQHEGTTSSMTVQPGAAGAVHAVANLTPAYAGDPAVTSWQR
;
A
#
# COMPACT_ATOMS: atom_id res chain seq x y z
N HIS A 1 -9.11 -10.43 10.78
CA HIS A 1 -8.30 -9.52 9.94
C HIS A 1 -7.01 -10.15 9.43
N LEU A 2 -6.51 -11.26 9.98
CA LEU A 2 -5.25 -11.88 9.55
C LEU A 2 -5.18 -12.15 8.05
N ASP A 3 -6.19 -12.81 7.49
CA ASP A 3 -6.20 -13.15 6.06
C ASP A 3 -6.24 -11.91 5.18
N ALA A 4 -6.94 -10.85 5.63
CA ALA A 4 -6.93 -9.56 4.95
C ALA A 4 -5.56 -8.87 5.04
N SER A 5 -4.84 -8.99 6.15
CA SER A 5 -3.47 -8.48 6.29
C SER A 5 -2.50 -9.22 5.35
N ILE A 6 -2.66 -10.53 5.19
CA ILE A 6 -1.88 -11.33 4.22
C ILE A 6 -2.09 -10.77 2.81
N GLN A 7 -3.35 -10.67 2.38
CA GLN A 7 -3.68 -10.14 1.05
C GLN A 7 -3.21 -8.69 0.87
N TRP A 8 -3.33 -7.86 1.90
CA TRP A 8 -2.89 -6.47 1.85
C TRP A 8 -1.41 -6.37 1.53
N TRP A 9 -0.54 -7.08 2.26
CA TRP A 9 0.91 -7.02 2.05
C TRP A 9 1.34 -7.64 0.72
N ILE A 10 0.70 -8.75 0.33
CA ILE A 10 0.93 -9.36 -0.99
C ILE A 10 0.67 -8.35 -2.10
N HIS A 11 -0.48 -7.67 -2.05
CA HIS A 11 -0.88 -6.73 -3.09
C HIS A 11 -0.16 -5.38 -3.02
N ALA A 12 0.25 -4.94 -1.82
CA ALA A 12 1.06 -3.73 -1.61
C ALA A 12 2.52 -3.90 -2.05
N THR A 13 3.03 -5.13 -2.19
CA THR A 13 4.38 -5.41 -2.65
C THR A 13 4.48 -5.21 -4.16
N VAL A 14 5.47 -4.44 -4.63
CA VAL A 14 5.64 -4.16 -6.07
C VAL A 14 6.12 -5.40 -6.84
N PRO A 15 5.96 -5.46 -8.17
CA PRO A 15 6.32 -6.61 -9.01
C PRO A 15 7.73 -7.19 -8.84
N THR A 16 8.74 -6.38 -8.55
CA THR A 16 10.12 -6.84 -8.28
C THR A 16 10.29 -7.52 -6.92
N LEU A 17 9.28 -7.48 -6.06
CA LEU A 17 9.23 -8.11 -4.73
C LEU A 17 10.35 -7.64 -3.77
N ASP A 18 10.89 -6.45 -4.01
CA ASP A 18 11.94 -5.81 -3.22
C ASP A 18 11.48 -4.54 -2.49
N ARG A 19 10.28 -4.05 -2.79
CA ARG A 19 9.68 -2.85 -2.20
C ARG A 19 8.18 -3.02 -1.97
N VAL A 20 7.62 -2.15 -1.16
CA VAL A 20 6.18 -2.05 -0.90
C VAL A 20 5.66 -0.66 -1.28
N ALA A 21 4.34 -0.51 -1.34
CA ALA A 21 3.70 0.78 -1.53
C ALA A 21 4.18 1.79 -0.48
N ALA A 22 4.68 2.96 -0.93
CA ALA A 22 5.08 4.06 -0.06
C ALA A 22 3.86 4.78 0.53
N ILE A 23 3.26 4.19 1.57
CA ILE A 23 2.07 4.70 2.25
C ILE A 23 2.46 5.22 3.62
N GLY A 24 2.11 6.48 3.91
CA GLY A 24 2.39 7.10 5.20
C GLY A 24 3.88 7.21 5.51
N ASP A 25 4.19 7.37 6.79
CA ASP A 25 5.57 7.47 7.27
C ASP A 25 6.36 6.20 6.95
N GLN A 26 7.56 6.37 6.42
CA GLN A 26 8.45 5.27 6.10
C GLN A 26 9.33 4.93 7.30
N ALA A 27 9.29 3.67 7.72
CA ALA A 27 10.12 3.20 8.81
C ALA A 27 11.56 3.03 8.32
N ARG A 28 12.54 3.42 9.16
CA ARG A 28 13.99 3.18 8.99
C ARG A 28 14.66 4.00 7.89
N VAL A 29 14.14 3.92 6.67
CA VAL A 29 14.65 4.58 5.46
C VAL A 29 13.46 5.07 4.64
N SER A 30 13.67 6.13 3.87
CA SER A 30 12.59 6.76 3.09
C SER A 30 12.16 5.91 1.89
N GLU A 31 13.06 5.13 1.30
CA GLU A 31 12.70 4.14 0.28
C GLU A 31 11.96 2.95 0.93
N PRO A 32 10.77 2.56 0.46
CA PRO A 32 9.94 1.51 1.08
C PRO A 32 10.45 0.10 0.74
N VAL A 33 11.73 -0.18 1.01
CA VAL A 33 12.33 -1.49 0.78
C VAL A 33 11.70 -2.56 1.68
N ILE A 34 11.60 -3.78 1.17
CA ILE A 34 11.28 -4.94 2.00
C ILE A 34 12.34 -5.08 3.10
N TYR A 35 11.88 -5.48 4.29
CA TYR A 35 12.69 -5.56 5.49
C TYR A 35 12.04 -6.55 6.47
N ASP A 36 12.81 -6.97 7.48
CA ASP A 36 12.42 -7.94 8.51
C ASP A 36 10.99 -7.76 9.05
N TYR A 37 10.52 -6.53 9.28
CA TYR A 37 9.18 -6.28 9.84
C TYR A 37 8.05 -6.81 8.95
N HIS A 38 8.22 -6.70 7.64
CA HIS A 38 7.26 -7.20 6.66
C HIS A 38 7.24 -8.73 6.67
N ARG A 39 8.43 -9.33 6.69
CA ARG A 39 8.59 -10.79 6.76
C ARG A 39 8.02 -11.35 8.06
N ASP A 40 8.27 -10.69 9.18
CA ASP A 40 7.83 -11.08 10.52
C ASP A 40 6.31 -11.14 10.59
N LEU A 41 5.67 -10.03 10.22
CA LEU A 41 4.22 -9.93 10.15
C LEU A 41 3.62 -11.06 9.31
N MET A 42 4.20 -11.37 8.15
CA MET A 42 3.69 -12.42 7.28
C MET A 42 3.89 -13.83 7.86
N LEU A 43 5.02 -14.09 8.53
CA LEU A 43 5.27 -15.36 9.23
C LEU A 43 4.26 -15.59 10.35
N GLU A 44 4.01 -14.58 11.18
CA GLU A 44 3.03 -14.65 12.25
C GLU A 44 1.60 -14.80 11.71
N ALA A 45 1.23 -14.00 10.71
CA ALA A 45 -0.09 -14.08 10.08
C ALA A 45 -0.34 -15.46 9.46
N ARG A 46 0.66 -16.03 8.78
CA ARG A 46 0.59 -17.39 8.25
C ARG A 46 0.47 -18.45 9.35
N ALA A 47 1.24 -18.31 10.43
CA ALA A 47 1.22 -19.28 11.52
C ALA A 47 -0.13 -19.32 12.26
N MET A 48 -0.81 -18.17 12.34
CA MET A 48 -2.08 -18.03 13.05
C MET A 48 -3.32 -18.17 12.16
N SER A 49 -3.20 -17.98 10.84
CA SER A 49 -4.33 -18.14 9.92
C SER A 49 -4.83 -19.58 9.92
N THR A 50 -6.15 -19.75 9.92
CA THR A 50 -6.82 -21.04 9.77
C THR A 50 -7.28 -21.31 8.34
N ASP A 51 -7.13 -20.35 7.44
CA ASP A 51 -7.50 -20.47 6.03
C ASP A 51 -6.32 -21.07 5.23
N PRO A 52 -6.45 -22.29 4.67
CA PRO A 52 -5.38 -22.90 3.88
C PRO A 52 -4.95 -22.02 2.69
N ALA A 53 -5.88 -21.35 2.01
CA ALA A 53 -5.56 -20.52 0.85
C ALA A 53 -4.71 -19.31 1.27
N ALA A 54 -5.10 -18.61 2.34
CA ALA A 54 -4.30 -17.50 2.87
C ALA A 54 -2.91 -17.94 3.33
N ARG A 55 -2.78 -19.14 3.90
CA ARG A 55 -1.47 -19.69 4.30
C ARG A 55 -0.58 -20.03 3.12
N ASP A 56 -1.16 -20.49 2.01
CA ASP A 56 -0.44 -20.80 0.77
C ASP A 56 0.00 -19.51 0.06
N ASP A 57 -0.87 -18.50 0.02
CA ASP A 57 -0.57 -17.17 -0.51
C ASP A 57 0.57 -16.50 0.28
N ALA A 58 0.50 -16.55 1.62
CA ALA A 58 1.57 -16.06 2.48
C ALA A 58 2.87 -16.82 2.28
N ALA A 59 2.81 -18.14 2.09
CA ALA A 59 3.99 -18.96 1.83
C ALA A 59 4.64 -18.59 0.50
N TRP A 60 3.86 -18.44 -0.58
CA TRP A 60 4.39 -17.94 -1.86
C TRP A 60 5.12 -16.61 -1.67
N TRP A 61 4.51 -15.63 -1.00
CA TRP A 61 5.12 -14.32 -0.79
C TRP A 61 6.44 -14.43 0.00
N LEU A 62 6.44 -15.17 1.11
CA LEU A 62 7.62 -15.38 1.96
C LEU A 62 8.80 -16.05 1.24
N HIS A 63 8.53 -16.83 0.20
CA HIS A 63 9.54 -17.46 -0.66
C HIS A 63 9.92 -16.61 -1.87
N SER A 64 9.19 -15.52 -2.16
CA SER A 64 9.38 -14.73 -3.38
C SER A 64 9.98 -13.33 -3.15
N ILE A 65 9.85 -12.77 -1.94
CA ILE A 65 10.45 -11.46 -1.62
C ILE A 65 11.98 -11.47 -1.62
N SER A 66 12.59 -10.30 -1.77
CA SER A 66 14.05 -10.13 -1.68
C SER A 66 14.64 -10.53 -0.32
N ASP A 67 13.88 -10.39 0.77
CA ASP A 67 14.29 -10.75 2.14
C ASP A 67 13.84 -12.18 2.52
N GLN A 68 14.77 -13.12 2.41
CA GLN A 68 14.51 -14.54 2.65
C GLN A 68 14.75 -14.96 4.11
N THR A 69 15.40 -14.14 4.93
CA THR A 69 15.74 -14.47 6.32
C THR A 69 15.95 -13.19 7.12
N MET A 70 15.46 -13.13 8.36
CA MET A 70 15.67 -11.95 9.22
C MET A 70 17.15 -11.59 9.30
N GLU A 71 17.48 -10.34 8.99
CA GLU A 71 18.86 -9.84 8.93
C GLU A 71 19.29 -9.19 10.25
N SER A 72 18.36 -8.58 10.97
CA SER A 72 18.64 -7.92 12.25
C SER A 72 18.50 -8.86 13.45
N GLY A 73 19.52 -8.84 14.32
CA GLY A 73 19.59 -9.74 15.48
C GLY A 73 18.38 -9.70 16.42
N PHE A 74 17.71 -8.55 16.55
CA PHE A 74 16.49 -8.43 17.37
C PHE A 74 15.26 -9.13 16.77
N ASN A 75 15.32 -9.52 15.49
CA ASN A 75 14.27 -10.24 14.76
C ASN A 75 14.58 -11.73 14.54
N TYR A 76 15.80 -12.21 14.82
CA TYR A 76 16.21 -13.59 14.54
C TYR A 76 15.29 -14.67 15.12
N ARG A 77 14.60 -14.39 16.24
CA ARG A 77 13.63 -15.35 16.81
C ARG A 77 12.52 -15.73 15.82
N HIS A 78 12.15 -14.85 14.89
CA HIS A 78 11.09 -15.10 13.93
C HIS A 78 11.55 -16.04 12.80
N ASN A 79 12.85 -16.24 12.58
CA ASN A 79 13.35 -17.30 11.69
C ASN A 79 12.97 -18.71 12.17
N LEU A 80 12.47 -18.87 13.41
CA LEU A 80 11.95 -20.13 13.93
C LEU A 80 10.53 -20.45 13.42
N LEU A 81 9.81 -19.46 12.89
CA LEU A 81 8.50 -19.67 12.29
C LEU A 81 8.66 -20.23 10.86
N PRO A 82 7.98 -21.33 10.51
CA PRO A 82 8.13 -21.91 9.18
C PRO A 82 7.38 -21.08 8.12
N ALA A 83 8.06 -20.73 7.04
CA ALA A 83 7.45 -20.09 5.88
C ALA A 83 6.46 -20.99 5.11
N GLY A 84 6.50 -22.31 5.35
CA GLY A 84 5.70 -23.29 4.60
C GLY A 84 6.37 -23.77 3.33
N ALA A 85 5.62 -24.54 2.54
CA ALA A 85 6.05 -24.92 1.20
C ALA A 85 5.87 -23.74 0.24
N ALA A 86 6.81 -23.56 -0.69
CA ALA A 86 6.65 -22.56 -1.74
C ALA A 86 5.37 -22.83 -2.54
N GLY A 87 4.57 -21.77 -2.76
CA GLY A 87 3.30 -21.82 -3.47
C GLY A 87 3.34 -21.14 -4.83
N THR A 88 2.17 -20.91 -5.40
CA THR A 88 1.96 -20.05 -6.58
C THR A 88 1.40 -18.70 -6.15
N PRO A 89 1.59 -17.62 -6.93
CA PRO A 89 0.94 -16.35 -6.63
C PRO A 89 -0.60 -16.49 -6.62
N PRO A 90 -1.32 -15.63 -5.88
CA PRO A 90 -2.77 -15.60 -5.90
C PRO A 90 -3.32 -15.37 -7.31
N ALA A 91 -4.49 -15.91 -7.63
CA ALA A 91 -5.10 -15.66 -8.94
C ALA A 91 -5.59 -14.20 -9.13
N SER A 92 -5.90 -13.51 -8.02
CA SER A 92 -6.39 -12.14 -8.08
C SER A 92 -5.27 -11.18 -8.46
N LEU A 93 -5.56 -10.28 -9.40
CA LEU A 93 -4.65 -9.21 -9.80
C LEU A 93 -5.00 -7.87 -9.15
N THR A 94 -6.21 -7.76 -8.61
CA THR A 94 -6.75 -6.53 -8.01
C THR A 94 -7.20 -6.81 -6.58
N TYR A 95 -6.85 -5.93 -5.66
CA TYR A 95 -7.27 -6.01 -4.28
C TYR A 95 -7.70 -4.62 -3.79
N HIS A 96 -8.95 -4.52 -3.35
CA HIS A 96 -9.48 -3.32 -2.71
C HIS A 96 -9.61 -3.56 -1.21
N ALA A 97 -8.65 -3.02 -0.47
CA ALA A 97 -8.63 -3.05 0.99
C ALA A 97 -9.56 -1.97 1.56
N THR A 98 -10.86 -2.25 1.57
CA THR A 98 -11.89 -1.30 2.03
C THR A 98 -11.66 -0.78 3.44
N GLY A 99 -11.05 -1.59 4.32
CA GLY A 99 -10.73 -1.21 5.70
C GLY A 99 -9.65 -0.13 5.83
N THR A 100 -8.72 -0.04 4.87
CA THR A 100 -7.62 0.94 4.86
C THR A 100 -7.70 1.94 3.71
N GLY A 101 -8.70 1.81 2.83
CA GLY A 101 -8.87 2.69 1.69
C GLY A 101 -7.84 2.51 0.58
N GLN A 102 -7.20 1.35 0.48
CA GLN A 102 -6.13 1.13 -0.48
C GLN A 102 -6.62 0.22 -1.61
N LEU A 103 -6.41 0.65 -2.86
CA LEU A 103 -6.60 -0.17 -4.05
C LEU A 103 -5.23 -0.50 -4.62
N PHE A 104 -5.01 -1.78 -4.89
CA PHE A 104 -3.84 -2.28 -5.60
C PHE A 104 -4.30 -3.05 -6.83
N THR A 105 -3.65 -2.84 -7.97
CA THR A 105 -3.85 -3.68 -9.15
C THR A 105 -2.55 -3.89 -9.90
N ARG A 106 -2.42 -5.01 -10.61
CA ARG A 106 -1.27 -5.33 -11.45
C ARG A 106 -1.66 -6.09 -12.71
N THR A 107 -0.89 -5.99 -13.78
CA THR A 107 -1.22 -6.67 -15.05
C THR A 107 -0.93 -8.17 -15.03
N SER A 108 0.05 -8.60 -14.23
CA SER A 108 0.36 -10.01 -13.93
C SER A 108 1.20 -10.09 -12.65
N TRP A 109 1.66 -11.29 -12.28
CA TRP A 109 2.63 -11.50 -11.19
C TRP A 109 4.08 -11.55 -11.67
N ASP A 110 4.32 -11.28 -12.96
CA ASP A 110 5.67 -11.23 -13.50
C ASP A 110 6.43 -9.99 -12.99
N PRO A 111 7.76 -10.04 -12.84
CA PRO A 111 8.55 -8.89 -12.40
C PRO A 111 8.45 -7.65 -13.30
N SER A 112 8.05 -7.83 -14.57
CA SER A 112 7.85 -6.74 -15.53
C SER A 112 6.39 -6.25 -15.59
N ALA A 113 5.52 -6.69 -14.68
CA ALA A 113 4.13 -6.22 -14.66
C ALA A 113 4.05 -4.73 -14.34
N MET A 114 3.04 -4.05 -14.89
CA MET A 114 2.64 -2.74 -14.38
C MET A 114 1.85 -2.94 -13.09
N TRP A 115 2.13 -2.12 -12.09
CA TRP A 115 1.43 -2.10 -10.80
C TRP A 115 0.95 -0.68 -10.49
N LEU A 116 -0.26 -0.59 -9.95
CA LEU A 116 -0.90 0.65 -9.51
C LEU A 116 -1.36 0.51 -8.07
N HIS A 117 -1.07 1.53 -7.27
CA HIS A 117 -1.71 1.80 -6.00
C HIS A 117 -2.53 3.09 -6.08
N PHE A 118 -3.69 3.11 -5.41
CA PHE A 118 -4.55 4.28 -5.28
C PHE A 118 -5.14 4.35 -3.87
N SER A 119 -5.18 5.54 -3.28
CA SER A 119 -5.69 5.75 -1.92
C SER A 119 -6.99 6.56 -1.89
N ALA A 120 -8.04 6.00 -1.27
CA ALA A 120 -9.24 6.72 -0.87
C ALA A 120 -9.99 5.90 0.19
N GLY A 121 -10.02 6.40 1.43
CA GLY A 121 -10.74 5.74 2.52
C GLY A 121 -10.55 6.46 3.85
N PRO A 122 -10.51 5.73 4.98
CA PRO A 122 -10.28 6.33 6.28
C PRO A 122 -8.89 6.99 6.38
N TYR A 123 -8.86 8.27 6.71
CA TYR A 123 -7.64 8.99 7.10
C TYR A 123 -7.68 9.21 8.62
N VAL A 124 -7.23 8.23 9.39
CA VAL A 124 -7.48 8.14 10.85
C VAL A 124 -6.26 7.66 11.66
N GLN A 125 -5.06 7.76 11.09
CA GLN A 125 -3.82 7.35 11.74
C GLN A 125 -2.84 8.52 11.74
N SER A 126 -2.13 8.70 12.85
CA SER A 126 -1.16 9.79 13.01
C SER A 126 0.03 9.72 12.03
N HIS A 127 0.31 8.52 11.52
CA HIS A 127 1.35 8.26 10.53
C HIS A 127 0.82 8.21 9.09
N ALA A 128 -0.49 8.40 8.88
CA ALA A 128 -1.05 8.55 7.55
C ALA A 128 -0.87 9.99 7.04
N HIS A 129 -0.75 10.14 5.73
CA HIS A 129 -0.46 11.43 5.10
C HIS A 129 -1.71 12.08 4.51
N GLN A 130 -1.55 13.32 4.05
CA GLN A 130 -2.58 14.03 3.28
C GLN A 130 -2.59 13.55 1.82
N ASP A 131 -2.84 12.26 1.64
CA ASP A 131 -2.67 11.54 0.38
C ASP A 131 -3.98 10.94 -0.18
N GLN A 132 -5.14 11.43 0.28
CA GLN A 132 -6.43 11.01 -0.26
C GLN A 132 -6.53 11.41 -1.73
N GLY A 133 -6.69 10.41 -2.60
CA GLY A 133 -6.65 10.51 -4.04
C GLY A 133 -5.26 10.35 -4.65
N ALA A 134 -4.22 10.05 -3.87
CA ALA A 134 -2.88 9.80 -4.38
C ALA A 134 -2.83 8.46 -5.13
N PHE A 135 -1.87 8.36 -6.04
CA PHE A 135 -1.57 7.14 -6.76
C PHE A 135 -0.07 6.91 -6.90
N THR A 136 0.30 5.64 -7.03
CA THR A 136 1.67 5.21 -7.33
C THR A 136 1.63 4.28 -8.54
N LEU A 137 2.60 4.40 -9.44
CA LEU A 137 2.80 3.54 -10.60
C LEU A 137 4.20 2.94 -10.56
N PHE A 138 4.29 1.65 -10.85
CA PHE A 138 5.54 0.91 -10.89
C PHE A 138 5.56 -0.03 -12.12
N GLU A 139 6.68 -0.05 -12.82
CA GLU A 139 7.00 -1.06 -13.85
C GLU A 139 8.54 -1.18 -13.94
N GLY A 140 9.10 -2.17 -13.27
CA GLY A 140 10.55 -2.35 -13.09
C GLY A 140 11.21 -1.36 -12.13
N ASP A 141 10.72 -0.12 -12.07
CA ASP A 141 11.06 0.90 -11.07
C ASP A 141 9.86 1.86 -10.89
N TRP A 142 9.98 2.83 -9.99
CA TRP A 142 8.98 3.87 -9.77
C TRP A 142 8.77 4.72 -11.02
N LEU A 143 7.57 4.65 -11.61
CA LEU A 143 7.15 5.54 -12.71
C LEU A 143 6.51 6.82 -12.16
N ALA A 144 5.74 6.68 -11.08
CA ALA A 144 5.18 7.78 -10.31
C ALA A 144 5.09 7.35 -8.85
N VAL A 145 5.68 8.11 -7.94
CA VAL A 145 5.69 7.81 -6.51
C VAL A 145 5.74 9.13 -5.73
N THR A 146 5.40 9.11 -4.45
CA THR A 146 5.53 10.28 -3.58
C THR A 146 6.99 10.71 -3.47
N GLU A 147 7.25 12.02 -3.47
CA GLU A 147 8.59 12.58 -3.23
C GLU A 147 9.12 12.22 -1.84
N ASN A 148 8.22 11.87 -0.91
CA ASN A 148 8.57 11.50 0.44
C ASN A 148 9.67 10.41 0.51
N ILE A 149 9.74 9.51 -0.48
CA ILE A 149 10.75 8.44 -0.52
C ILE A 149 12.19 8.94 -0.71
N TRP A 150 12.38 10.17 -1.18
CA TRP A 150 13.70 10.80 -1.38
C TRP A 150 14.06 11.82 -0.30
N THR A 151 13.20 11.98 0.70
CA THR A 151 13.47 12.89 1.82
C THR A 151 14.48 12.26 2.79
N HIS A 152 14.97 13.04 3.76
CA HIS A 152 15.90 12.49 4.76
C HIS A 152 15.23 11.49 5.72
N SER A 153 13.94 11.71 6.03
CA SER A 153 13.23 11.01 7.11
C SER A 153 12.04 10.20 6.65
N GLY A 154 11.48 10.45 5.46
CA GLY A 154 10.29 9.73 4.98
C GLY A 154 9.01 10.06 5.74
N ILE A 155 8.92 11.23 6.37
CA ILE A 155 7.76 11.65 7.20
C ILE A 155 7.08 12.92 6.69
N GLN A 156 7.36 13.37 5.46
CA GLN A 156 6.68 14.53 4.89
C GLN A 156 5.25 14.13 4.55
N GLN A 157 4.28 14.70 5.28
CA GLN A 157 2.87 14.29 5.21
C GLN A 157 2.00 15.22 4.33
N GLY A 158 2.56 16.32 3.84
CA GLY A 158 1.81 17.35 3.11
C GLY A 158 1.40 16.92 1.71
N THR A 159 0.30 17.47 1.20
CA THR A 159 -0.19 17.18 -0.16
C THR A 159 0.83 17.50 -1.26
N ASP A 160 1.80 18.37 -0.97
CA ASP A 160 2.83 18.85 -1.90
C ASP A 160 3.88 17.80 -2.26
N VAL A 161 4.01 16.72 -1.49
CA VAL A 161 4.93 15.61 -1.80
C VAL A 161 4.23 14.38 -2.39
N HIS A 162 2.91 14.44 -2.66
CA HIS A 162 2.13 13.30 -3.16
C HIS A 162 1.58 13.54 -4.57
N ASN A 163 1.27 12.43 -5.27
CA ASN A 163 0.65 12.46 -6.60
C ASN A 163 -0.85 12.76 -6.53
N VAL A 164 -1.21 13.94 -6.00
CA VAL A 164 -2.57 14.41 -5.80
C VAL A 164 -2.84 15.69 -6.60
N VAL A 165 -4.12 16.03 -6.76
CA VAL A 165 -4.50 17.41 -7.09
C VAL A 165 -4.50 18.20 -5.78
N ARG A 166 -3.69 19.26 -5.74
CA ARG A 166 -3.62 20.20 -4.63
C ARG A 166 -4.60 21.35 -4.84
N PHE A 167 -5.35 21.70 -3.80
CA PHE A 167 -6.16 22.91 -3.79
C PHE A 167 -5.45 24.02 -3.04
N GLU A 168 -5.59 25.25 -3.54
CA GLU A 168 -5.08 26.45 -2.90
C GLU A 168 -6.17 27.51 -2.82
N HIS A 169 -6.23 28.20 -1.69
CA HIS A 169 -7.12 29.33 -1.47
C HIS A 169 -6.32 30.48 -0.89
N ALA A 170 -6.39 31.66 -1.52
CA ALA A 170 -5.64 32.85 -1.13
C ALA A 170 -4.12 32.63 -0.95
N GLY A 171 -3.52 31.75 -1.77
CA GLY A 171 -2.08 31.44 -1.74
C GLY A 171 -1.67 30.46 -0.64
N VAL A 172 -2.62 29.83 0.04
CA VAL A 172 -2.37 28.81 1.07
C VAL A 172 -2.91 27.47 0.58
N ILE A 173 -2.14 26.40 0.78
CA ILE A 173 -2.57 25.02 0.50
C ILE A 173 -3.73 24.67 1.42
N VAL A 174 -4.83 24.18 0.85
CA VAL A 174 -5.95 23.65 1.61
C VAL A 174 -5.59 22.22 2.03
N PRO A 175 -5.40 21.94 3.33
CA PRO A 175 -4.93 20.64 3.79
C PRO A 175 -6.03 19.60 3.74
N GLN A 176 -5.63 18.33 3.70
CA GLN A 176 -6.52 17.23 4.06
C GLN A 176 -6.42 16.98 5.57
N HIS A 177 -7.50 16.50 6.18
CA HIS A 177 -7.61 16.40 7.63
C HIS A 177 -7.74 14.94 8.10
N GLU A 178 -6.95 14.57 9.11
CA GLU A 178 -7.15 13.35 9.88
C GLU A 178 -8.53 13.37 10.56
N GLY A 179 -9.13 12.19 10.75
CA GLY A 179 -10.49 12.00 11.24
C GLY A 179 -11.55 12.00 10.13
N THR A 180 -11.14 12.13 8.87
CA THR A 180 -12.05 12.10 7.71
C THR A 180 -12.07 10.73 7.04
N THR A 181 -13.04 10.50 6.15
CA THR A 181 -13.13 9.26 5.39
C THR A 181 -13.64 9.53 3.99
N SER A 182 -12.73 9.38 3.03
CA SER A 182 -13.08 9.32 1.61
C SER A 182 -13.72 7.96 1.29
N SER A 183 -14.27 7.81 0.08
CA SER A 183 -14.80 6.52 -0.37
C SER A 183 -14.39 6.24 -1.81
N MET A 184 -14.35 4.96 -2.18
CA MET A 184 -14.16 4.55 -3.57
C MET A 184 -15.08 3.39 -3.95
N THR A 185 -15.47 3.39 -5.22
CA THR A 185 -16.08 2.25 -5.90
C THR A 185 -15.07 1.69 -6.89
N VAL A 186 -14.97 0.35 -6.97
CA VAL A 186 -13.97 -0.34 -7.78
C VAL A 186 -14.68 -1.37 -8.65
N GLN A 187 -14.41 -1.32 -9.96
CA GLN A 187 -14.90 -2.24 -10.97
C GLN A 187 -13.68 -2.89 -11.64
N PRO A 188 -13.28 -4.10 -11.22
CA PRO A 188 -12.21 -4.84 -11.87
C PRO A 188 -12.59 -5.23 -13.30
N GLY A 189 -11.62 -5.16 -14.20
CA GLY A 189 -11.68 -5.65 -15.57
C GLY A 189 -10.74 -6.84 -15.81
N ALA A 190 -10.55 -7.20 -17.07
CA ALA A 190 -9.64 -8.28 -17.45
C ALA A 190 -8.17 -7.86 -17.28
N ALA A 191 -7.30 -8.83 -16.97
CA ALA A 191 -5.84 -8.64 -16.92
C ALA A 191 -5.38 -7.45 -16.05
N GLY A 192 -6.00 -7.27 -14.89
CA GLY A 192 -5.64 -6.20 -13.95
C GLY A 192 -6.17 -4.81 -14.30
N ALA A 193 -6.92 -4.67 -15.40
CA ALA A 193 -7.63 -3.43 -15.69
C ALA A 193 -8.58 -3.09 -14.53
N VAL A 194 -8.75 -1.80 -14.24
CA VAL A 194 -9.66 -1.35 -13.19
C VAL A 194 -10.29 -0.02 -13.57
N HIS A 195 -11.57 0.14 -13.25
CA HIS A 195 -12.23 1.43 -13.20
C HIS A 195 -12.56 1.73 -11.74
N ALA A 196 -11.97 2.79 -11.19
CA ALA A 196 -12.22 3.24 -9.83
C ALA A 196 -12.75 4.67 -9.86
N VAL A 197 -13.74 4.94 -9.03
CA VAL A 197 -14.29 6.29 -8.83
C VAL A 197 -14.31 6.56 -7.33
N ALA A 198 -13.60 7.60 -6.91
CA ALA A 198 -13.45 8.01 -5.53
C ALA A 198 -14.13 9.34 -5.25
N ASN A 199 -14.86 9.42 -4.13
CA ASN A 199 -15.28 10.68 -3.55
C ASN A 199 -14.29 11.07 -2.45
N LEU A 200 -13.56 12.14 -2.73
CA LEU A 200 -12.45 12.63 -1.92
C LEU A 200 -12.80 13.95 -1.22
N THR A 201 -14.00 14.50 -1.47
CA THR A 201 -14.53 15.69 -0.80
C THR A 201 -14.41 15.62 0.73
N PRO A 202 -14.72 14.48 1.39
CA PRO A 202 -14.63 14.41 2.85
C PRO A 202 -13.23 14.67 3.40
N ALA A 203 -12.16 14.42 2.64
CA ALA A 203 -10.78 14.64 3.08
C ALA A 203 -10.50 16.09 3.50
N TYR A 204 -11.26 17.04 2.96
CA TYR A 204 -11.11 18.48 3.22
C TYR A 204 -12.03 18.99 4.35
N ALA A 205 -12.68 18.09 5.10
CA ALA A 205 -13.45 18.40 6.31
C ALA A 205 -14.50 19.54 6.17
N GLY A 206 -15.04 19.74 4.97
CA GLY A 206 -16.02 20.80 4.69
C GLY A 206 -15.41 22.19 4.48
N ASP A 207 -14.11 22.29 4.18
CA ASP A 207 -13.48 23.55 3.78
C ASP A 207 -14.24 24.18 2.58
N PRO A 208 -14.66 25.44 2.68
CA PRO A 208 -15.47 26.09 1.64
C PRO A 208 -14.74 26.25 0.30
N ALA A 209 -13.41 26.13 0.25
CA ALA A 209 -12.64 26.13 -0.98
C ALA A 209 -12.83 24.86 -1.81
N VAL A 210 -13.27 23.75 -1.20
CA VAL A 210 -13.48 22.46 -1.88
C VAL A 210 -14.92 21.99 -1.68
N THR A 211 -15.79 22.31 -2.64
CA THR A 211 -17.21 21.93 -2.58
C THR A 211 -17.50 20.53 -3.11
N SER A 212 -16.67 20.04 -4.03
CA SER A 212 -16.76 18.69 -4.60
C SER A 212 -15.41 18.28 -5.16
N TRP A 213 -14.98 17.07 -4.82
CA TRP A 213 -13.78 16.46 -5.37
C TRP A 213 -14.01 14.96 -5.62
N GLN A 214 -14.01 14.59 -6.90
CA GLN A 214 -14.10 13.21 -7.37
C GLN A 214 -12.93 12.91 -8.29
N ARG A 215 -12.41 11.68 -8.21
CA ARG A 215 -11.32 11.20 -9.05
C ARG A 215 -11.59 9.79 -9.54
#